data_AF-A0A7Y4QZF4-F1
#
_entry.id   AF-A0A7Y4QZF4-F1
#
_cell.length_a   1.000
_cell.length_b   1.000
_cell.length_c   1.000
_cell.angle_alpha   90.00
_cell.angle_beta   90.00
_cell.angle_gamma   90.00
#
_symmetry.space_group_name_H-M   'P 1'
#
loop_
_entity.id
_entity.type
_entity.pdbx_description
1 polymer ?
#
loop_
_entity_poly.entity_id
_entity_poly.type
_entity_poly.pdbx_seq_one_letter_code
_entity_poly.pdbx_strand_id
1 'polypeptide(L)'
;MGGIFNIAIKGKLFTLGASDSEEKFQEFRSLIISESIFNISSEYYQTTYSSIPNTNLYEAFNQCIQTVCTENQFGFLPVKELITDDFAVFTIHYRPQVSTDAMPMVQFFKIENVSAVSNSPSIGQTLTQTTIISAKREPEKDIILTLQTDRGTVSRKIDGANSLSSNKEIPIGTILGSFLTFDEFNFASKNNAKSPGELWTSEKSKWAPCDGRSVIGSGYSKITSKSFVPDLRGMFLRGLNSFDPVKGPAPRIKSERDPEDRVAGQYQSDDLKSHAHNFVYLKPKSNSSKGGGANHEVSDSDQNNSGTTNETGGVETRPINVAVYYYIKIN
;
A
#
# COMPACT_ATOMS: atom_id res chain seq x y z
N MET A 1 -30.09 -24.41 -20.29
CA MET A 1 -30.91 -23.82 -19.22
C MET A 1 -30.36 -22.44 -18.96
N GLY A 2 -31.05 -21.39 -19.41
CA GLY A 2 -30.57 -20.01 -19.30
C GLY A 2 -30.60 -19.56 -17.85
N GLY A 3 -29.48 -19.00 -17.36
CA GLY A 3 -29.42 -18.43 -16.01
C GLY A 3 -30.45 -17.31 -15.86
N ILE A 4 -31.08 -17.27 -14.69
CA ILE A 4 -32.01 -16.22 -14.29
C ILE A 4 -31.36 -15.43 -13.16
N PHE A 5 -31.26 -14.12 -13.33
CA PHE A 5 -30.77 -13.17 -12.35
C PHE A 5 -31.95 -12.42 -11.73
N ASN A 6 -32.05 -12.47 -10.41
CA ASN A 6 -33.10 -11.79 -9.66
C ASN A 6 -32.48 -10.70 -8.79
N ILE A 7 -33.03 -9.50 -8.88
CA ILE A 7 -32.53 -8.33 -8.15
C ILE A 7 -33.68 -7.46 -7.71
N ALA A 8 -33.71 -7.07 -6.43
CA ALA A 8 -34.75 -6.19 -5.92
C ALA A 8 -34.39 -4.72 -6.17
N ILE A 9 -35.27 -3.99 -6.86
CA ILE A 9 -35.16 -2.53 -7.04
C ILE A 9 -36.43 -1.90 -6.44
N LYS A 10 -36.29 -0.93 -5.51
CA LYS A 10 -37.40 -0.37 -4.71
C LYS A 10 -38.26 -1.41 -3.98
N GLY A 11 -37.64 -2.50 -3.51
CA GLY A 11 -38.35 -3.61 -2.86
C GLY A 11 -39.21 -4.46 -3.81
N LYS A 12 -39.14 -4.23 -5.13
CA LYS A 12 -39.77 -5.08 -6.15
C LYS A 12 -38.72 -5.96 -6.81
N LEU A 13 -39.00 -7.26 -6.89
CA LEU A 13 -38.12 -8.23 -7.53
C LEU A 13 -38.17 -8.04 -9.05
N PHE A 14 -37.01 -7.77 -9.65
CA PHE A 14 -36.82 -7.71 -11.09
C PHE A 14 -36.03 -8.94 -11.56
N THR A 15 -36.52 -9.59 -12.61
CA THR A 15 -35.99 -10.88 -13.09
C THR A 15 -35.48 -10.73 -14.52
N LEU A 16 -34.20 -11.06 -14.73
CA LEU A 16 -33.53 -11.07 -16.02
C LEU A 16 -33.09 -12.49 -16.38
N GLY A 17 -33.59 -13.02 -17.48
CA GLY A 17 -33.10 -14.24 -18.12
C GLY A 17 -32.07 -13.94 -19.20
N ALA A 18 -31.19 -14.90 -19.48
CA ALA A 18 -30.18 -14.81 -20.54
C ALA A 18 -30.75 -14.65 -21.97
N SER A 19 -32.08 -14.78 -22.15
CA SER A 19 -32.79 -14.64 -23.43
C SER A 19 -33.85 -13.54 -23.40
N ASP A 20 -33.80 -12.66 -22.40
CA ASP A 20 -34.70 -11.51 -22.33
C ASP A 20 -34.36 -10.46 -23.39
N SER A 21 -35.35 -9.68 -23.78
CA SER A 21 -35.23 -8.69 -24.85
C SER A 21 -34.41 -7.46 -24.43
N GLU A 22 -33.81 -6.78 -25.41
CA GLU A 22 -33.01 -5.56 -25.18
C GLU A 22 -33.84 -4.48 -24.47
N GLU A 23 -35.15 -4.39 -24.73
CA GLU A 23 -36.05 -3.44 -24.07
C GLU A 23 -36.10 -3.69 -22.55
N LYS A 24 -36.09 -4.96 -22.12
CA LYS A 24 -36.10 -5.33 -20.70
C LYS A 24 -34.76 -4.99 -20.03
N PHE A 25 -33.65 -5.09 -20.77
CA PHE A 25 -32.34 -4.64 -20.30
C PHE A 25 -32.26 -3.10 -20.19
N GLN A 26 -32.88 -2.37 -21.12
CA GLN A 26 -32.95 -0.91 -21.07
C GLN A 26 -33.84 -0.41 -19.92
N GLU A 27 -34.95 -1.09 -19.65
CA GLU A 27 -35.80 -0.84 -18.48
C GLU A 27 -35.00 -1.03 -17.17
N PHE A 28 -34.29 -2.15 -17.05
CA PHE A 28 -33.42 -2.44 -15.92
C PHE A 28 -32.33 -1.37 -15.72
N ARG A 29 -31.64 -0.96 -16.79
CA ARG A 29 -30.62 0.09 -16.75
C ARG A 29 -31.20 1.42 -16.29
N SER A 30 -32.36 1.80 -16.81
CA SER A 30 -33.04 3.04 -16.44
C SER A 30 -33.43 3.04 -14.96
N LEU A 31 -33.89 1.89 -14.45
CA LEU A 31 -34.23 1.72 -13.04
C LEU A 31 -32.99 1.85 -12.14
N ILE A 32 -31.87 1.22 -12.48
CA ILE A 32 -30.62 1.33 -11.71
C ILE A 32 -30.06 2.76 -11.74
N ILE A 33 -30.04 3.42 -12.90
CA ILE A 33 -29.50 4.77 -13.05
C ILE A 33 -30.33 5.79 -12.25
N SER A 34 -31.63 5.52 -12.07
CA SER A 34 -32.51 6.37 -11.27
C SER A 34 -32.33 6.25 -9.75
N GLU A 35 -31.53 5.29 -9.27
CA GLU A 35 -31.28 5.07 -7.84
C GLU A 35 -30.06 5.83 -7.34
N SER A 36 -30.23 6.50 -6.20
CA SER A 36 -29.12 7.21 -5.52
C SER A 36 -28.42 6.35 -4.48
N ILE A 37 -29.04 5.25 -4.05
CA ILE A 37 -28.51 4.32 -3.04
C ILE A 37 -28.82 2.88 -3.49
N PHE A 38 -27.76 2.09 -3.73
CA PHE A 38 -27.87 0.70 -4.14
C PHE A 38 -27.50 -0.21 -2.95
N ASN A 39 -28.52 -0.84 -2.33
CA ASN A 39 -28.31 -1.75 -1.20
C ASN A 39 -28.25 -3.20 -1.69
N ILE A 40 -27.04 -3.77 -1.75
CA ILE A 40 -26.84 -5.21 -1.98
C ILE A 40 -27.04 -5.92 -0.63
N SER A 41 -27.98 -6.88 -0.56
CA SER A 41 -28.22 -7.63 0.68
C SER A 41 -27.02 -8.53 1.03
N SER A 42 -26.73 -8.68 2.33
CA SER A 42 -25.60 -9.52 2.79
C SER A 42 -25.79 -11.00 2.45
N GLU A 43 -27.02 -11.43 2.18
CA GLU A 43 -27.35 -12.80 1.74
C GLU A 43 -26.68 -13.15 0.42
N TYR A 44 -26.51 -12.18 -0.49
CA TYR A 44 -25.78 -12.39 -1.76
C TYR A 44 -24.33 -12.83 -1.52
N TYR A 45 -23.65 -12.21 -0.55
CA TYR A 45 -22.28 -12.57 -0.19
C TYR A 45 -22.20 -13.97 0.43
N GLN A 46 -23.18 -14.36 1.25
CA GLN A 46 -23.26 -15.69 1.85
C GLN A 46 -23.51 -16.79 0.81
N THR A 47 -24.37 -16.54 -0.18
CA THR A 47 -24.58 -17.49 -1.29
C THR A 47 -23.34 -17.62 -2.18
N THR A 48 -22.60 -16.53 -2.39
CA THR A 48 -21.39 -16.54 -3.22
C THR A 48 -20.22 -17.24 -2.52
N TYR A 49 -20.14 -17.13 -1.19
CA TYR A 49 -19.14 -17.84 -0.37
C TYR A 49 -19.42 -19.34 -0.20
N SER A 50 -20.68 -19.76 -0.29
CA SER A 50 -21.09 -21.18 -0.12
C SER A 50 -21.25 -21.93 -1.44
N SER A 51 -21.34 -21.23 -2.56
CA SER A 51 -21.33 -21.87 -3.88
C SER A 51 -19.93 -22.36 -4.22
N ILE A 52 -19.72 -23.67 -4.14
CA ILE A 52 -18.55 -24.33 -4.76
C ILE A 52 -18.53 -23.89 -6.23
N PRO A 53 -17.44 -23.27 -6.73
CA PRO A 53 -17.38 -22.83 -8.11
C PRO A 53 -17.60 -24.05 -9.01
N ASN A 54 -18.67 -24.02 -9.80
CA ASN A 54 -18.90 -25.06 -10.80
C ASN A 54 -17.74 -24.96 -11.80
N THR A 55 -16.78 -25.86 -11.68
CA THR A 55 -15.54 -25.86 -12.47
C THR A 55 -15.83 -25.91 -13.95
N ASN A 56 -16.89 -26.60 -14.36
CA ASN A 56 -17.30 -26.67 -15.76
C ASN A 56 -17.87 -25.32 -16.25
N LEU A 57 -18.57 -24.58 -15.40
CA LEU A 57 -19.05 -23.23 -15.73
C LEU A 57 -17.89 -22.23 -15.80
N TYR A 58 -16.90 -22.36 -14.91
CA TYR A 58 -15.69 -21.56 -14.91
C TYR A 58 -14.79 -21.88 -16.12
N GLU A 59 -14.65 -23.15 -16.49
CA GLU A 59 -13.94 -23.59 -17.70
C GLU A 59 -14.67 -23.14 -18.97
N ALA A 60 -16.00 -23.26 -19.03
CA ALA A 60 -16.79 -22.75 -20.14
C ALA A 60 -16.74 -21.21 -20.23
N PHE A 61 -16.70 -20.51 -19.11
CA PHE A 61 -16.50 -19.06 -19.07
C PHE A 61 -15.10 -18.68 -19.53
N ASN A 62 -14.06 -19.39 -19.10
CA ASN A 62 -12.69 -19.17 -19.55
C ASN A 62 -12.51 -19.53 -21.03
N GLN A 63 -13.14 -20.59 -21.52
CA GLN A 63 -13.19 -20.91 -22.95
C GLN A 63 -13.95 -19.84 -23.73
N CYS A 64 -15.08 -19.35 -23.22
CA CYS A 64 -15.81 -18.24 -23.84
C CYS A 64 -14.95 -16.98 -23.89
N ILE A 65 -14.25 -16.64 -22.80
CA ILE A 65 -13.28 -15.54 -22.78
C ILE A 65 -12.15 -15.80 -23.77
N GLN A 66 -11.61 -17.01 -23.89
CA GLN A 66 -10.58 -17.31 -24.89
C GLN A 66 -11.14 -17.14 -26.32
N THR A 67 -12.24 -17.80 -26.67
CA THR A 67 -12.81 -17.77 -28.02
C THR A 67 -13.31 -16.37 -28.43
N VAL A 68 -13.96 -15.65 -27.51
CA VAL A 68 -14.50 -14.30 -27.76
C VAL A 68 -13.42 -13.22 -27.63
N CYS A 69 -12.49 -13.34 -26.69
CA CYS A 69 -11.48 -12.31 -26.42
C CYS A 69 -10.12 -12.54 -27.10
N THR A 70 -9.88 -13.65 -27.79
CA THR A 70 -8.60 -13.86 -28.50
C THR A 70 -8.74 -14.20 -29.98
N GLU A 71 -9.77 -14.95 -30.39
CA GLU A 71 -9.86 -15.45 -31.78
C GLU A 71 -10.81 -14.64 -32.67
N ASN A 72 -11.94 -14.13 -32.15
CA ASN A 72 -12.99 -13.45 -32.93
C ASN A 72 -13.25 -11.97 -32.55
N GLN A 73 -12.24 -11.25 -32.04
CA GLN A 73 -12.43 -9.84 -31.68
C GLN A 73 -12.57 -8.93 -32.91
N PHE A 74 -13.70 -8.25 -33.05
CA PHE A 74 -13.93 -7.13 -33.97
C PHE A 74 -14.11 -5.83 -33.17
N GLY A 75 -13.86 -4.68 -33.79
CA GLY A 75 -13.83 -3.38 -33.11
C GLY A 75 -12.46 -3.05 -32.52
N PHE A 76 -12.43 -2.21 -31.48
CA PHE A 76 -11.20 -1.86 -30.79
C PHE A 76 -10.71 -3.00 -29.90
N LEU A 77 -9.49 -3.48 -30.16
CA LEU A 77 -8.82 -4.47 -29.33
C LEU A 77 -8.27 -3.80 -28.05
N PRO A 78 -7.94 -4.58 -26.99
CA PRO A 78 -7.26 -4.04 -25.82
C PRO A 78 -6.02 -3.24 -26.20
N VAL A 79 -5.93 -2.00 -25.71
CA VAL A 79 -4.79 -1.12 -25.98
C VAL A 79 -3.54 -1.73 -25.37
N LYS A 80 -2.49 -1.86 -26.18
CA LYS A 80 -1.17 -2.27 -25.68
C LYS A 80 -0.39 -1.03 -25.30
N GLU A 81 0.26 -1.08 -24.15
CA GLU A 81 0.97 0.05 -23.58
C GLU A 81 2.44 -0.33 -23.39
N LEU A 82 3.34 0.56 -23.81
CA LEU A 82 4.76 0.50 -23.47
C LEU A 82 5.09 1.76 -22.66
N ILE A 83 5.49 1.56 -21.41
CA ILE A 83 5.74 2.64 -20.45
C ILE A 83 7.24 2.68 -20.16
N THR A 84 7.84 3.84 -20.37
CA THR A 84 9.20 4.18 -19.95
C THR A 84 9.16 5.33 -18.95
N ASP A 85 10.32 5.74 -18.44
CA ASP A 85 10.41 6.87 -17.52
C ASP A 85 9.92 8.17 -18.19
N ASP A 86 10.24 8.35 -19.47
CA ASP A 86 9.98 9.59 -20.21
C ASP A 86 8.78 9.52 -21.16
N PHE A 87 8.32 8.32 -21.53
CA PHE A 87 7.28 8.14 -22.54
C PHE A 87 6.25 7.08 -22.18
N ALA A 88 5.01 7.32 -22.59
CA ALA A 88 3.97 6.30 -22.70
C ALA A 88 3.60 6.13 -24.17
N VAL A 89 3.69 4.91 -24.67
CA VAL A 89 3.31 4.56 -26.04
C VAL A 89 2.05 3.70 -25.99
N PHE A 90 1.00 4.18 -26.64
CA PHE A 90 -0.28 3.50 -26.78
C PHE A 90 -0.41 2.94 -28.19
N THR A 91 -0.61 1.63 -28.29
CA THR A 91 -0.89 0.94 -29.54
C THR A 91 -2.36 0.55 -29.55
N ILE A 92 -3.14 1.27 -30.37
CA ILE A 92 -4.57 1.09 -30.54
C ILE A 92 -4.78 0.29 -31.82
N HIS A 93 -5.40 -0.87 -31.69
CA HIS A 93 -5.75 -1.71 -32.83
C HIS A 93 -7.26 -1.73 -33.02
N TYR A 94 -7.70 -1.57 -34.27
CA TYR A 94 -9.08 -1.78 -34.67
C TYR A 94 -9.15 -2.94 -35.66
N ARG A 95 -9.96 -3.96 -35.37
CA ARG A 95 -10.21 -5.07 -36.29
C ARG A 95 -11.60 -4.92 -36.91
N PRO A 96 -11.71 -4.66 -38.22
CA PRO A 96 -13.02 -4.60 -38.87
C PRO A 96 -13.70 -5.99 -38.87
N GLN A 97 -15.04 -6.03 -38.91
CA GLN A 97 -15.80 -7.28 -38.91
C GLN A 97 -15.67 -7.99 -40.25
N VAL A 98 -15.68 -7.22 -41.33
CA VAL A 98 -15.33 -7.66 -42.68
C VAL A 98 -14.27 -6.76 -43.28
N SER A 99 -13.42 -7.28 -44.17
CA SER A 99 -12.28 -6.53 -44.73
C SER A 99 -12.66 -5.23 -45.46
N THR A 100 -13.92 -5.08 -45.84
CA THR A 100 -14.49 -3.92 -46.53
C THR A 100 -15.08 -2.86 -45.59
N ASP A 101 -15.17 -3.12 -44.28
CA ASP A 101 -15.73 -2.14 -43.35
C ASP A 101 -14.88 -0.87 -43.30
N ALA A 102 -15.56 0.27 -43.27
CA ALA A 102 -14.90 1.56 -43.08
C ALA A 102 -14.18 1.60 -41.73
N MET A 103 -12.97 2.15 -41.74
CA MET A 103 -12.17 2.36 -40.54
C MET A 103 -12.76 3.49 -39.68
N PRO A 104 -12.54 3.49 -38.35
CA PRO A 104 -13.12 4.48 -37.45
C PRO A 104 -12.63 5.90 -37.77
N MET A 105 -13.57 6.85 -37.75
CA MET A 105 -13.30 8.28 -37.91
C MET A 105 -13.27 8.96 -36.54
N VAL A 106 -12.21 9.72 -36.28
CA VAL A 106 -11.99 10.39 -35.00
C VAL A 106 -13.01 11.51 -34.79
N GLN A 107 -13.71 11.47 -33.68
CA GLN A 107 -14.64 12.51 -33.23
C GLN A 107 -14.02 13.37 -32.12
N PHE A 108 -13.21 12.76 -31.25
CA PHE A 108 -12.52 13.43 -30.16
C PHE A 108 -11.24 12.71 -29.81
N PHE A 109 -10.19 13.47 -29.49
CA PHE A 109 -8.92 12.92 -29.01
C PHE A 109 -8.31 13.86 -27.97
N LYS A 110 -7.90 13.31 -26.83
CA LYS A 110 -7.19 14.03 -25.77
C LYS A 110 -6.27 13.08 -25.01
N ILE A 111 -5.07 13.57 -24.67
CA ILE A 111 -4.22 12.97 -23.65
C ILE A 111 -3.96 14.02 -22.59
N GLU A 112 -4.23 13.69 -21.33
CA GLU A 112 -4.07 14.60 -20.19
C GLU A 112 -2.76 14.34 -19.44
N ASN A 113 -2.25 15.37 -18.77
CA ASN A 113 -1.06 15.34 -17.91
C ASN A 113 0.23 14.87 -18.62
N VAL A 114 0.41 15.30 -19.87
CA VAL A 114 1.58 15.03 -20.69
C VAL A 114 2.18 16.33 -21.22
N SER A 115 3.50 16.35 -21.40
CA SER A 115 4.23 17.55 -21.83
C SER A 115 4.33 17.67 -23.36
N ALA A 116 4.19 16.56 -24.08
CA ALA A 116 4.15 16.51 -25.53
C ALA A 116 3.43 15.24 -25.99
N VAL A 117 2.83 15.28 -27.19
CA VAL A 117 2.21 14.11 -27.84
C VAL A 117 2.66 14.06 -29.30
N SER A 118 3.02 12.87 -29.76
CA SER A 118 3.38 12.57 -31.14
C SER A 118 2.33 11.63 -31.74
N ASN A 119 2.05 11.82 -33.04
CA ASN A 119 1.03 11.07 -33.79
C ASN A 119 -0.39 11.20 -33.20
N SER A 120 -0.75 12.40 -32.73
CA SER A 120 -2.10 12.70 -32.29
C SER A 120 -3.09 12.67 -33.47
N PRO A 121 -4.12 11.81 -33.44
CA PRO A 121 -5.14 11.82 -34.48
C PRO A 121 -5.92 13.14 -34.48
N SER A 122 -6.18 13.68 -35.67
CA SER A 122 -7.01 14.89 -35.83
C SER A 122 -8.48 14.54 -35.91
N ILE A 123 -9.36 15.44 -35.46
CA ILE A 123 -10.81 15.27 -35.62
C ILE A 123 -11.13 15.16 -37.13
N GLY A 124 -11.97 14.18 -37.49
CA GLY A 124 -12.31 13.86 -38.88
C GLY A 124 -11.31 12.94 -39.59
N GLN A 125 -10.17 12.61 -38.97
CA GLN A 125 -9.22 11.65 -39.53
C GLN A 125 -9.75 10.22 -39.44
N THR A 126 -9.62 9.46 -40.52
CA THR A 126 -9.82 8.01 -40.51
C THR A 126 -8.59 7.31 -39.93
N LEU A 127 -8.79 6.46 -38.92
CA LEU A 127 -7.72 5.70 -38.29
C LEU A 127 -7.24 4.55 -39.17
N THR A 128 -5.98 4.17 -39.03
CA THR A 128 -5.42 2.94 -39.59
C THR A 128 -5.74 1.75 -38.68
N GLN A 129 -5.58 0.52 -39.20
CA GLN A 129 -5.79 -0.71 -38.41
C GLN A 129 -4.97 -0.73 -37.11
N THR A 130 -3.80 -0.10 -37.16
CA THR A 130 -2.91 0.12 -36.02
C THR A 130 -2.59 1.60 -35.94
N THR A 131 -2.96 2.24 -34.84
CA THR A 131 -2.60 3.62 -34.53
C THR A 131 -1.67 3.62 -33.31
N ILE A 132 -0.49 4.22 -33.46
CA ILE A 132 0.51 4.30 -32.41
C ILE A 132 0.64 5.76 -31.98
N ILE A 133 0.40 6.02 -30.70
CA ILE A 133 0.41 7.36 -30.11
C ILE A 133 1.47 7.37 -29.02
N SER A 134 2.38 8.33 -29.07
CA SER A 134 3.45 8.47 -28.07
C SER A 134 3.24 9.76 -27.30
N ALA A 135 3.27 9.71 -25.98
CA ALA A 135 3.14 10.88 -25.12
C ALA A 135 4.32 10.98 -24.18
N LYS A 136 4.89 12.19 -24.04
CA LYS A 136 5.96 12.48 -23.10
C LYS A 136 5.38 12.58 -21.69
N ARG A 137 5.79 11.66 -20.84
CA ARG A 137 5.25 11.42 -19.50
C ARG A 137 5.86 12.38 -18.49
N GLU A 138 5.03 12.82 -17.55
CA GLU A 138 5.48 13.34 -16.26
C GLU A 138 5.35 12.20 -15.23
N PRO A 139 6.45 11.66 -14.67
CA PRO A 139 6.41 10.43 -13.88
C PRO A 139 5.44 10.43 -12.70
N GLU A 140 5.17 11.61 -12.13
CA GLU A 140 4.37 11.78 -10.93
C GLU A 140 2.87 11.95 -11.20
N LYS A 141 2.45 12.07 -12.46
CA LYS A 141 1.04 12.32 -12.82
C LYS A 141 0.45 11.13 -13.56
N ASP A 142 -0.84 10.91 -13.31
CA ASP A 142 -1.64 9.94 -14.07
C ASP A 142 -1.82 10.47 -15.49
N ILE A 143 -1.57 9.62 -16.49
CA ILE A 143 -1.87 9.92 -17.90
C ILE A 143 -3.24 9.34 -18.23
N ILE A 144 -4.11 10.14 -18.84
CA ILE A 144 -5.42 9.69 -19.32
C ILE A 144 -5.48 9.91 -20.82
N LEU A 145 -5.56 8.83 -21.59
CA LEU A 145 -5.84 8.83 -23.02
C LEU A 145 -7.34 8.64 -23.23
N THR A 146 -7.96 9.54 -23.99
CA THR A 146 -9.34 9.42 -24.45
C THR A 146 -9.40 9.63 -25.96
N LEU A 147 -9.92 8.63 -26.67
CA LEU A 147 -10.17 8.65 -28.11
C LEU A 147 -11.61 8.23 -28.35
N GLN A 148 -12.42 9.10 -28.93
CA GLN A 148 -13.78 8.79 -29.36
C GLN A 148 -13.85 8.78 -30.88
N THR A 149 -14.53 7.79 -31.43
CA THR A 149 -14.78 7.63 -32.86
C THR A 149 -16.25 7.35 -33.12
N ASP A 150 -16.65 7.41 -34.38
CA ASP A 150 -17.97 6.95 -34.85
C ASP A 150 -18.26 5.47 -34.56
N ARG A 151 -17.23 4.67 -34.22
CA ARG A 151 -17.34 3.23 -33.95
C ARG A 151 -17.10 2.86 -32.49
N GLY A 152 -16.82 3.82 -31.60
CA GLY A 152 -16.65 3.55 -30.17
C GLY A 152 -15.67 4.48 -29.46
N THR A 153 -15.44 4.21 -28.17
CA THR A 153 -14.51 4.99 -27.35
C THR A 153 -13.41 4.10 -26.80
N VAL A 154 -12.17 4.58 -26.88
CA VAL A 154 -10.99 4.02 -26.23
C VAL A 154 -10.56 4.98 -25.13
N SER A 155 -10.60 4.51 -23.89
CA SER A 155 -10.08 5.25 -22.73
C SER A 155 -9.07 4.40 -21.98
N ARG A 156 -7.91 4.98 -21.65
CA ARG A 156 -6.84 4.31 -20.90
C ARG A 156 -6.21 5.25 -19.89
N LYS A 157 -6.01 4.74 -18.68
CA LYS A 157 -5.32 5.42 -17.60
C LYS A 157 -4.01 4.69 -17.33
N ILE A 158 -2.91 5.44 -17.34
CA ILE A 158 -1.61 5.00 -16.83
C ILE A 158 -1.36 5.77 -15.54
N ASP A 159 -1.18 5.04 -14.45
CA ASP A 159 -0.95 5.62 -13.14
C ASP A 159 0.43 6.32 -13.07
N GLY A 160 0.49 7.42 -12.31
CA GLY A 160 1.74 8.02 -11.88
C GLY A 160 2.58 7.04 -11.05
N ALA A 161 3.90 7.21 -11.03
CA ALA A 161 4.84 6.33 -10.33
C ALA A 161 4.63 6.24 -8.81
N ASN A 162 3.90 7.20 -8.24
CA ASN A 162 3.54 7.27 -6.82
C ASN A 162 2.01 7.35 -6.64
N SER A 163 1.23 6.98 -7.65
CA SER A 163 -0.23 7.11 -7.59
C SER A 163 -0.81 5.98 -6.72
N LEU A 164 -1.38 6.38 -5.59
CA LEU A 164 -2.10 5.49 -4.65
C LEU A 164 -3.37 4.87 -5.27
N SER A 165 -3.68 5.14 -6.54
CA SER A 165 -4.91 4.67 -7.21
C SER A 165 -4.95 3.17 -7.45
N SER A 166 -3.82 2.47 -7.35
CA SER A 166 -3.83 1.02 -7.30
C SER A 166 -3.64 0.55 -5.86
N ASN A 167 -4.53 -0.31 -5.36
CA ASN A 167 -4.45 -1.00 -4.06
C ASN A 167 -3.15 -1.82 -3.84
N LYS A 168 -2.16 -1.71 -4.75
CA LYS A 168 -0.92 -2.48 -4.81
C LYS A 168 0.32 -1.71 -4.34
N GLU A 169 0.30 -0.39 -4.22
CA GLU A 169 1.49 0.35 -3.81
C GLU A 169 1.50 0.67 -2.32
N ILE A 170 2.57 0.22 -1.66
CA ILE A 170 2.88 0.53 -0.26
C ILE A 170 3.39 1.98 -0.21
N PRO A 171 2.88 2.84 0.70
CA PRO A 171 3.30 4.24 0.76
C PRO A 171 4.81 4.42 0.98
N ILE A 172 5.38 5.46 0.35
CA ILE A 172 6.77 5.85 0.57
C ILE A 172 7.02 6.14 2.06
N GLY A 173 8.12 5.61 2.58
CA GLY A 173 8.50 5.72 4.00
C GLY A 173 8.06 4.52 4.85
N THR A 174 7.41 3.52 4.25
CA THR A 174 7.11 2.26 4.93
C THR A 174 8.39 1.50 5.29
N ILE A 175 8.45 1.00 6.53
CA ILE A 175 9.52 0.14 7.03
C ILE A 175 9.04 -1.31 6.92
N LEU A 176 9.84 -2.16 6.28
CA LEU A 176 9.57 -3.60 6.15
C LEU A 176 10.62 -4.41 6.91
N GLY A 177 10.15 -5.38 7.70
CA GLY A 177 10.99 -6.44 8.25
C GLY A 177 11.06 -7.62 7.28
N SER A 178 12.26 -8.15 7.05
CA SER A 178 12.50 -9.28 6.15
C SER A 178 13.58 -10.20 6.72
N PHE A 179 13.42 -11.51 6.52
CA PHE A 179 14.46 -12.52 6.80
C PHE A 179 15.47 -12.67 5.66
N LEU A 180 15.15 -12.17 4.46
CA LEU A 180 16.03 -12.24 3.29
C LEU A 180 17.25 -11.33 3.46
N THR A 181 18.40 -11.79 2.97
CA THR A 181 19.58 -10.93 2.79
C THR A 181 19.27 -9.79 1.80
N PHE A 182 20.15 -8.78 1.76
CA PHE A 182 19.97 -7.65 0.84
C PHE A 182 19.83 -8.09 -0.62
N ASP A 183 20.65 -9.04 -1.07
CA ASP A 183 20.65 -9.52 -2.44
C ASP A 183 19.42 -10.39 -2.75
N GLU A 184 19.05 -11.29 -1.84
CA GLU A 184 17.84 -12.10 -1.96
C GLU A 184 16.59 -11.21 -1.98
N PHE A 185 16.53 -10.19 -1.14
CA PHE A 185 15.42 -9.22 -1.12
C PHE A 185 15.37 -8.42 -2.42
N ASN A 186 16.51 -7.93 -2.91
CA ASN A 186 16.58 -7.19 -4.17
C ASN A 186 16.07 -8.03 -5.35
N PHE A 187 16.47 -9.30 -5.39
CA PHE A 187 16.03 -10.25 -6.41
C PHE A 187 14.53 -10.55 -6.28
N ALA A 188 14.06 -10.97 -5.10
CA ALA A 188 12.67 -11.39 -4.88
C ALA A 188 11.66 -10.25 -5.09
N SER A 189 12.01 -9.02 -4.69
CA SER A 189 11.14 -7.85 -4.84
C SER A 189 11.28 -7.13 -6.19
N LYS A 190 12.23 -7.56 -7.04
CA LYS A 190 12.64 -6.83 -8.25
C LYS A 190 12.98 -5.37 -7.92
N ASN A 191 13.72 -5.17 -6.83
CA ASN A 191 13.96 -3.85 -6.25
C ASN A 191 14.61 -2.88 -7.24
N ASN A 192 15.57 -3.40 -8.01
CA ASN A 192 16.45 -2.63 -8.88
C ASN A 192 16.08 -2.77 -10.36
N ALA A 193 14.88 -3.25 -10.70
CA ALA A 193 14.49 -3.55 -12.08
C ALA A 193 14.55 -2.33 -13.03
N LYS A 194 14.51 -1.11 -12.48
CA LYS A 194 14.65 0.15 -13.24
C LYS A 194 16.04 0.76 -13.15
N SER A 195 16.91 0.22 -12.30
CA SER A 195 18.24 0.75 -12.03
C SER A 195 19.24 0.27 -13.09
N PRO A 196 20.24 1.10 -13.47
CA PRO A 196 21.28 0.69 -14.40
C PRO A 196 22.04 -0.54 -13.87
N GLY A 197 22.13 -1.58 -14.69
CA GLY A 197 22.82 -2.83 -14.31
C GLY A 197 22.17 -3.60 -13.16
N GLU A 198 20.90 -3.33 -12.84
CA GLU A 198 20.17 -3.95 -11.72
C GLU A 198 20.84 -3.72 -10.34
N LEU A 199 21.69 -2.71 -10.25
CA LEU A 199 22.34 -2.30 -9.01
C LEU A 199 21.45 -1.37 -8.19
N TRP A 200 21.66 -1.33 -6.88
CA TRP A 200 20.91 -0.43 -6.03
C TRP A 200 21.29 1.04 -6.28
N THR A 201 20.30 1.91 -6.46
CA THR A 201 20.47 3.36 -6.60
C THR A 201 19.35 4.09 -5.86
N SER A 202 19.64 5.25 -5.28
CA SER A 202 18.66 6.04 -4.54
C SER A 202 17.51 6.55 -5.39
N GLU A 203 17.75 6.80 -6.67
CA GLU A 203 16.78 7.41 -7.58
C GLU A 203 15.80 6.38 -8.18
N LYS A 204 16.24 5.13 -8.36
CA LYS A 204 15.50 4.13 -9.15
C LYS A 204 15.12 2.86 -8.40
N SER A 205 15.80 2.54 -7.30
CA SER A 205 15.42 1.39 -6.47
C SER A 205 14.18 1.69 -5.63
N LYS A 206 13.31 0.68 -5.48
CA LYS A 206 12.05 0.82 -4.72
C LYS A 206 12.26 0.87 -3.20
N TRP A 207 13.29 0.18 -2.73
CA TRP A 207 13.59 -0.05 -1.32
C TRP A 207 15.05 0.28 -1.02
N ALA A 208 15.27 0.87 0.14
CA ALA A 208 16.59 1.08 0.73
C ALA A 208 16.62 0.40 2.11
N PRO A 209 17.74 -0.23 2.52
CA PRO A 209 17.85 -0.76 3.86
C PRO A 209 17.99 0.41 4.86
N CYS A 210 17.45 0.21 6.06
CA CYS A 210 17.48 1.21 7.12
C CYS A 210 18.81 1.15 7.89
N ASP A 211 19.90 1.51 7.23
CA ASP A 211 21.28 1.47 7.75
C ASP A 211 21.98 2.84 7.77
N GLY A 212 21.20 3.92 7.64
CA GLY A 212 21.72 5.29 7.64
C GLY A 212 22.29 5.78 6.32
N ARG A 213 22.17 5.03 5.21
CA ARG A 213 22.72 5.45 3.91
C ARG A 213 22.02 6.67 3.30
N SER A 214 22.73 7.35 2.41
CA SER A 214 22.17 8.46 1.62
C SER A 214 21.12 7.96 0.64
N VAL A 215 20.02 8.71 0.53
CA VAL A 215 18.93 8.49 -0.41
C VAL A 215 18.53 9.78 -1.13
N ILE A 216 19.48 10.70 -1.31
CA ILE A 216 19.28 11.93 -2.08
C ILE A 216 18.74 11.59 -3.47
N GLY A 217 17.77 12.38 -3.95
CA GLY A 217 17.14 12.16 -5.26
C GLY A 217 15.94 11.19 -5.24
N SER A 218 15.84 10.35 -4.21
CA SER A 218 14.70 9.44 -4.01
C SER A 218 13.39 10.20 -3.71
N GLY A 219 12.26 9.54 -3.95
CA GLY A 219 10.94 10.02 -3.51
C GLY A 219 10.87 10.23 -2.00
N TYR A 220 11.51 9.36 -1.20
CA TYR A 220 11.60 9.52 0.25
C TYR A 220 12.27 10.85 0.65
N SER A 221 13.40 11.19 0.01
CA SER A 221 14.11 12.43 0.32
C SER A 221 13.31 13.68 -0.05
N LYS A 222 12.53 13.62 -1.13
CA LYS A 222 11.67 14.72 -1.58
C LYS A 222 10.48 14.92 -0.64
N ILE A 223 9.84 13.85 -0.19
CA ILE A 223 8.64 13.91 0.67
C ILE A 223 9.02 14.29 2.11
N THR A 224 10.08 13.68 2.65
CA THR A 224 10.45 13.85 4.06
C THR A 224 11.44 14.99 4.29
N SER A 225 12.02 15.55 3.22
CA SER A 225 13.17 16.47 3.28
C SER A 225 14.41 15.89 3.99
N LYS A 226 14.49 14.55 4.15
CA LYS A 226 15.64 13.86 4.76
C LYS A 226 16.55 13.27 3.69
N SER A 227 17.84 13.58 3.75
CA SER A 227 18.84 13.03 2.82
C SER A 227 19.25 11.58 3.13
N PHE A 228 18.95 11.10 4.33
CA PHE A 228 19.33 9.77 4.81
C PHE A 228 18.10 9.01 5.31
N VAL A 229 18.09 7.70 5.09
CA VAL A 229 17.16 6.80 5.77
C VAL A 229 17.56 6.66 7.25
N PRO A 230 16.63 6.32 8.15
CA PRO A 230 17.01 6.00 9.53
C PRO A 230 17.96 4.79 9.57
N ASP A 231 18.85 4.77 10.56
CA ASP A 231 19.59 3.57 10.95
C ASP A 231 18.80 2.85 12.05
N LEU A 232 18.22 1.69 11.72
CA LEU A 232 17.36 0.93 12.63
C LEU A 232 18.02 -0.36 13.12
N ARG A 233 19.32 -0.55 12.87
CA ARG A 233 20.05 -1.73 13.29
C ARG A 233 20.09 -1.80 14.82
N GLY A 234 19.53 -2.87 15.39
CA GLY A 234 19.48 -3.08 16.84
C GLY A 234 18.48 -2.18 17.60
N MET A 235 17.60 -1.47 16.89
CA MET A 235 16.64 -0.55 17.51
C MET A 235 15.23 -1.13 17.54
N PHE A 236 14.49 -0.84 18.62
CA PHE A 236 13.05 -1.08 18.66
C PHE A 236 12.29 0.05 17.95
N LEU A 237 11.12 -0.27 17.41
CA LEU A 237 10.19 0.72 16.89
C LEU A 237 9.15 1.07 17.95
N ARG A 238 8.84 2.36 18.07
CA ARG A 238 7.89 2.86 19.08
C ARG A 238 6.92 3.86 18.49
N GLY A 239 5.66 3.74 18.89
CA GLY A 239 4.57 4.58 18.36
C GLY A 239 4.60 5.97 18.98
N LEU A 240 4.29 6.98 18.16
CA LEU A 240 4.15 8.36 18.60
C LEU A 240 2.88 8.60 19.42
N ASN A 241 2.87 9.66 20.23
CA ASN A 241 1.70 10.09 21.01
C ASN A 241 0.62 10.77 20.16
N SER A 242 1.01 11.45 19.07
CA SER A 242 0.11 12.21 18.19
C SER A 242 0.33 11.82 16.73
N PHE A 243 -0.76 11.73 15.97
CA PHE A 243 -0.78 11.26 14.58
C PHE A 243 -1.42 12.29 13.65
N ASP A 244 -2.64 12.71 13.96
CA ASP A 244 -3.39 13.71 13.20
C ASP A 244 -3.22 15.09 13.86
N PRO A 245 -2.52 16.05 13.24
CA PRO A 245 -2.32 17.38 13.82
C PRO A 245 -3.61 18.22 13.87
N VAL A 246 -4.64 17.86 13.08
CA VAL A 246 -5.92 18.58 13.02
C VAL A 246 -6.89 18.06 14.08
N LYS A 247 -7.07 16.74 14.16
CA LYS A 247 -7.97 16.14 15.15
C LYS A 247 -7.34 15.96 16.52
N GLY A 248 -6.01 15.95 16.58
CA GLY A 248 -5.26 15.60 17.78
C GLY A 248 -5.31 14.10 18.11
N PRO A 249 -4.59 13.68 19.15
CA PRO A 249 -4.54 12.29 19.56
C PRO A 249 -5.87 11.84 20.17
N ALA A 250 -6.27 10.60 19.89
CA ALA A 250 -7.34 9.97 20.64
C ALA A 250 -6.97 9.88 22.13
N PRO A 251 -7.93 9.97 23.07
CA PRO A 251 -7.66 9.83 24.48
C PRO A 251 -7.02 8.47 24.79
N ARG A 252 -5.83 8.50 25.40
CA ARG A 252 -5.13 7.32 25.90
C ARG A 252 -4.76 7.49 27.37
N ILE A 253 -4.70 6.41 28.15
CA ILE A 253 -4.28 6.47 29.55
C ILE A 253 -2.80 6.88 29.60
N LYS A 254 -2.44 7.81 30.51
CA LYS A 254 -1.09 8.39 30.59
C LYS A 254 0.02 7.34 30.73
N SER A 255 -0.23 6.26 31.45
CA SER A 255 0.73 5.16 31.66
C SER A 255 1.01 4.31 30.42
N GLU A 256 0.20 4.44 29.37
CA GLU A 256 0.38 3.70 28.11
C GLU A 256 0.98 4.56 26.99
N ARG A 257 1.11 5.86 27.23
CA ARG A 257 1.69 6.81 26.28
C ARG A 257 3.21 6.73 26.33
N ASP A 258 3.84 7.20 25.28
CA ASP A 258 5.25 7.55 25.34
C ASP A 258 5.42 8.68 26.38
N PRO A 259 6.35 8.57 27.35
CA PRO A 259 6.57 9.64 28.31
C PRO A 259 7.10 10.93 27.68
N GLU A 260 7.60 10.86 26.44
CA GLU A 260 8.13 12.00 25.69
C GLU A 260 7.28 12.33 24.46
N ASP A 261 7.12 13.62 24.16
CA ASP A 261 6.51 14.08 22.91
C ASP A 261 7.59 14.15 21.82
N ARG A 262 7.64 13.08 21.01
CA ARG A 262 8.67 12.87 20.00
C ARG A 262 8.18 13.13 18.57
N VAL A 263 9.11 13.16 17.64
CA VAL A 263 8.84 13.20 16.19
C VAL A 263 9.34 11.94 15.48
N ALA A 264 8.78 11.64 14.30
CA ALA A 264 9.15 10.43 13.57
C ALA A 264 10.64 10.40 13.16
N GLY A 265 11.30 9.29 13.49
CA GLY A 265 12.74 9.09 13.34
C GLY A 265 13.57 9.56 14.53
N GLN A 266 12.96 10.08 15.59
CA GLN A 266 13.69 10.50 16.79
C GLN A 266 14.16 9.28 17.59
N TYR A 267 15.46 9.25 17.86
CA TYR A 267 16.12 8.28 18.73
C TYR A 267 15.78 8.54 20.21
N GLN A 268 15.62 7.46 20.97
CA GLN A 268 15.50 7.47 22.43
C GLN A 268 16.42 6.38 23.00
N SER A 269 17.26 6.76 23.96
CA SER A 269 18.16 5.83 24.66
C SER A 269 17.37 4.86 25.54
N ASP A 270 18.02 3.78 25.94
CA ASP A 270 17.50 2.91 26.99
C ASP A 270 17.40 3.65 28.34
N ASP A 271 16.54 3.12 29.20
CA ASP A 271 16.35 3.57 30.57
C ASP A 271 15.79 2.43 31.43
N LEU A 272 15.98 2.50 32.75
CA LEU A 272 15.39 1.61 33.73
C LEU A 272 14.38 2.39 34.57
N LYS A 273 13.22 1.81 34.86
CA LYS A 273 12.26 2.46 35.75
C LYS A 273 12.85 2.63 37.15
N SER A 274 12.73 3.83 37.70
CA SER A 274 13.23 4.16 39.03
C SER A 274 12.68 3.20 40.08
N HIS A 275 13.59 2.56 40.82
CA HIS A 275 13.26 1.73 41.97
C HIS A 275 14.42 1.66 42.96
N ALA A 276 14.11 1.18 44.17
CA ALA A 276 15.06 0.89 45.23
C ALA A 276 14.90 -0.55 45.72
N HIS A 277 15.97 -1.11 46.29
CA HIS A 277 15.96 -2.44 46.88
C HIS A 277 16.05 -2.35 48.41
N ASN A 278 15.24 -3.15 49.09
CA ASN A 278 15.40 -3.39 50.52
C ASN A 278 16.32 -4.58 50.70
N PHE A 279 17.27 -4.48 51.63
CA PHE A 279 18.17 -5.56 51.98
C PHE A 279 18.29 -5.69 53.50
N VAL A 280 18.62 -6.90 53.94
CA VAL A 280 18.91 -7.19 55.35
C VAL A 280 20.40 -7.51 55.43
N TYR A 281 21.08 -6.93 56.41
CA TYR A 281 22.49 -7.21 56.67
C TYR A 281 22.73 -7.44 58.15
N LEU A 282 23.71 -8.30 58.44
CA LEU A 282 24.15 -8.56 59.80
C LEU A 282 25.13 -7.45 60.20
N LYS A 283 24.76 -6.70 61.25
CA LYS A 283 25.69 -5.77 61.88
C LYS A 283 26.32 -6.50 63.05
N PRO A 284 27.64 -6.77 63.03
CA PRO A 284 28.29 -7.42 64.15
C PRO A 284 28.07 -6.57 65.41
N LYS A 285 27.68 -7.21 66.52
CA LYS A 285 27.62 -6.53 67.81
C LYS A 285 29.02 -6.01 68.14
N SER A 286 29.17 -4.68 68.17
CA SER A 286 30.34 -4.04 68.76
C SER A 286 30.35 -4.35 70.26
N ASN A 287 31.00 -5.43 70.67
CA ASN A 287 31.46 -5.53 72.05
C ASN A 287 32.60 -4.52 72.19
N SER A 288 32.31 -3.39 72.82
CA SER A 288 33.25 -2.33 73.17
C SER A 288 34.19 -2.78 74.29
N SER A 289 34.88 -3.90 74.12
CA SER A 289 36.00 -4.31 74.96
C SER A 289 37.28 -4.03 74.21
N LYS A 290 37.91 -2.90 74.54
CA LYS A 290 39.22 -2.49 74.05
C LYS A 290 40.24 -3.60 74.30
N GLY A 291 40.90 -4.06 73.24
CA GLY A 291 42.17 -4.78 73.31
C GLY A 291 42.11 -6.23 72.81
N GLY A 292 42.90 -6.49 71.76
CA GLY A 292 43.25 -7.84 71.31
C GLY A 292 42.46 -8.29 70.08
N GLY A 293 43.16 -8.66 69.02
CA GLY A 293 42.59 -9.19 67.79
C GLY A 293 41.79 -10.47 68.02
N ALA A 294 40.48 -10.32 68.19
CA ALA A 294 39.54 -11.42 68.21
C ALA A 294 38.98 -11.61 66.81
N ASN A 295 38.96 -12.87 66.35
CA ASN A 295 38.22 -13.26 65.17
C ASN A 295 36.74 -12.88 65.37
N HIS A 296 36.17 -12.11 64.43
CA HIS A 296 34.75 -11.82 64.42
C HIS A 296 33.99 -13.10 64.03
N GLU A 297 33.59 -13.90 65.00
CA GLU A 297 32.58 -14.94 64.80
C GLU A 297 31.21 -14.25 64.72
N VAL A 298 30.59 -14.31 63.54
CA VAL A 298 29.18 -13.93 63.32
C VAL A 298 28.34 -14.95 64.08
N SER A 299 27.72 -14.51 65.18
CA SER A 299 26.90 -15.38 66.03
C SER A 299 25.45 -15.31 65.57
N ASP A 300 24.68 -16.40 65.75
CA ASP A 300 23.24 -16.49 65.51
C ASP A 300 22.39 -15.47 66.33
N SER A 301 23.06 -14.66 67.16
CA SER A 301 22.50 -13.56 67.94
C SER A 301 22.79 -12.16 67.37
N ASP A 302 23.35 -12.06 66.17
CA ASP A 302 23.58 -10.78 65.47
C ASP A 302 22.25 -10.13 65.09
N GLN A 303 22.16 -8.80 65.30
CA GLN A 303 20.94 -8.07 64.98
C GLN A 303 20.77 -7.95 63.46
N ASN A 304 19.68 -8.53 62.95
CA ASN A 304 19.18 -8.27 61.60
C ASN A 304 18.81 -6.79 61.50
N ASN A 305 19.62 -6.02 60.78
CA ASN A 305 19.28 -4.65 60.40
C ASN A 305 18.79 -4.64 58.96
N SER A 306 17.83 -3.77 58.67
CA SER A 306 17.38 -3.50 57.31
C SER A 306 17.97 -2.19 56.81
N GLY A 307 18.25 -2.15 55.51
CA GLY A 307 18.60 -0.95 54.77
C GLY A 307 17.82 -0.89 53.45
N THR A 308 17.70 0.30 52.89
CA THR A 308 17.11 0.53 51.57
C THR A 308 18.14 1.27 50.73
N THR A 309 18.35 0.83 49.49
CA THR A 309 19.19 1.57 48.54
C THR A 309 18.53 2.88 48.16
N ASN A 310 19.29 3.82 47.60
CA ASN A 310 18.68 4.98 46.95
C ASN A 310 17.91 4.54 45.70
N GLU A 311 16.92 5.33 45.31
CA GLU A 311 16.24 5.17 44.02
C GLU A 311 17.18 5.49 42.87
N THR A 312 17.11 4.70 41.78
CA THR A 312 17.87 4.95 40.55
C THR A 312 17.05 4.49 39.34
N GLY A 313 17.05 5.31 38.29
CA GLY A 313 16.30 5.08 37.04
C GLY A 313 15.42 6.27 36.67
N GLY A 314 14.70 6.16 35.55
CA GLY A 314 13.75 7.14 35.06
C GLY A 314 12.29 6.69 35.16
N VAL A 315 11.47 7.20 34.24
CA VAL A 315 10.00 7.06 34.29
C VAL A 315 9.54 5.63 33.94
N GLU A 316 10.31 4.92 33.13
CA GLU A 316 9.98 3.60 32.62
C GLU A 316 11.24 2.77 32.33
N THR A 317 11.08 1.46 32.21
CA THR A 317 12.11 0.58 31.67
C THR A 317 11.89 0.43 30.18
N ARG A 318 12.87 0.82 29.36
CA ARG A 318 12.76 0.81 27.89
C ARG A 318 14.09 0.44 27.24
N PRO A 319 14.07 -0.29 26.12
CA PRO A 319 15.25 -0.43 25.27
C PRO A 319 15.44 0.81 24.38
N ILE A 320 16.60 0.88 23.73
CA ILE A 320 16.88 1.84 22.66
C ILE A 320 15.80 1.71 21.57
N ASN A 321 15.19 2.84 21.19
CA ASN A 321 14.11 2.83 20.22
C ASN A 321 14.05 4.09 19.35
N VAL A 322 13.32 3.99 18.24
CA VAL A 322 13.05 5.08 17.30
C VAL A 322 11.54 5.27 17.14
N ALA A 323 11.11 6.54 17.17
CA ALA A 323 9.71 6.90 17.03
C ALA A 323 9.21 6.73 15.58
N VAL A 324 8.06 6.09 15.39
CA VAL A 324 7.41 5.87 14.10
C VAL A 324 5.90 6.05 14.20
N TYR A 325 5.26 6.26 13.05
CA TYR A 325 3.82 6.17 12.93
C TYR A 325 3.42 4.73 12.60
N TYR A 326 2.49 4.18 13.37
CA TYR A 326 1.81 2.93 13.04
C TYR A 326 0.50 3.21 12.31
N TYR A 327 0.38 2.70 11.09
CA TYR A 327 -0.85 2.73 10.32
C TYR A 327 -1.36 1.30 10.13
N ILE A 328 -2.68 1.15 10.15
CA ILE A 328 -3.36 -0.08 9.77
C ILE A 328 -4.13 0.17 8.49
N LYS A 329 -3.98 -0.71 7.49
CA LYS A 329 -4.79 -0.65 6.27
C LYS A 329 -6.22 -1.02 6.63
N ILE A 330 -7.16 -0.12 6.39
CA ILE A 330 -8.58 -0.30 6.72
C ILE A 330 -9.49 -0.39 5.49
N ASN A 331 -8.98 -0.11 4.28
CA ASN A 331 -9.64 -0.30 2.98
C ASN A 331 -8.58 -0.65 1.92
#